data_AF-A0A3C1UC95-F1
#
_entry.id   AF-A0A3C1UC95-F1
#
_cell.length_a   1.000
_cell.length_b   1.000
_cell.length_c   1.000
_cell.angle_alpha   90.00
_cell.angle_beta   90.00
_cell.angle_gamma   90.00
#
_symmetry.space_group_name_H-M   'P 1'
#
loop_
_entity.id
_entity.type
_entity.pdbx_description
1 polymer ?
#
loop_
_entity_poly.entity_id
_entity_poly.type
_entity_poly.pdbx_seq_one_letter_code
_entity_poly.pdbx_strand_id
1 'polypeptide(L)'
;PAPHPLPGDVAEQVVVNHLNSPSMLCMLSLQDWLSIDETIRLADPDAERINIPANPRHYWRYRMHMTISQLMACKEFNEKMTKLITNSGRK
;
A
#
# COMPACT_ATOMS: atom_id res chain seq x y z
N PRO A 1 -4.12 -12.32 18.02
CA PRO A 1 -4.13 -12.67 16.57
C PRO A 1 -4.14 -11.36 15.77
N ALA A 2 -3.56 -11.34 14.58
CA ALA A 2 -3.69 -10.16 13.70
C ALA A 2 -5.16 -9.99 13.27
N PRO A 3 -5.68 -8.75 13.15
CA PRO A 3 -7.06 -8.53 12.73
C PRO A 3 -7.28 -8.99 11.30
N HIS A 4 -8.42 -9.65 11.04
CA HIS A 4 -8.85 -10.07 9.71
C HIS A 4 -10.35 -9.73 9.54
N PRO A 5 -10.73 -8.92 8.52
CA PRO A 5 -9.84 -8.27 7.54
C PRO A 5 -8.95 -7.19 8.18
N LEU A 6 -7.86 -6.82 7.50
CA LEU A 6 -6.94 -5.75 7.93
C LEU A 6 -7.68 -4.40 7.90
N PRO A 7 -7.86 -3.71 9.04
CA PRO A 7 -8.45 -2.37 9.07
C PRO A 7 -7.53 -1.35 8.41
N GLY A 8 -8.10 -0.36 7.70
CA GLY A 8 -7.32 0.68 7.01
C GLY A 8 -6.44 1.53 7.93
N ASP A 9 -6.89 1.82 9.15
CA ASP A 9 -6.11 2.55 10.17
C ASP A 9 -4.89 1.75 10.66
N VAL A 10 -5.03 0.43 10.83
CA VAL A 10 -3.91 -0.45 11.16
C VAL A 10 -2.90 -0.50 10.03
N ALA A 11 -3.35 -0.57 8.78
CA ALA A 11 -2.48 -0.50 7.60
C ALA A 11 -1.71 0.83 7.53
N GLU A 12 -2.41 1.95 7.77
CA GLU A 12 -1.80 3.28 7.85
C GLU A 12 -0.73 3.35 8.95
N GLN A 13 -1.01 2.79 10.13
CA GLN A 13 -0.04 2.77 11.23
C GLN A 13 1.25 2.02 10.87
N VAL A 14 1.14 0.90 10.13
CA VAL A 14 2.32 0.17 9.64
C VAL A 14 3.13 1.05 8.69
N VAL A 15 2.49 1.70 7.73
CA VAL A 15 3.15 2.64 6.80
C VAL A 15 3.82 3.80 7.56
N VAL A 16 3.12 4.41 8.52
CA VAL A 16 3.63 5.49 9.37
C VAL A 16 4.85 5.05 10.16
N ASN A 17 4.85 3.82 10.70
CA ASN A 17 5.99 3.28 11.44
C ASN A 17 7.22 3.10 10.53
N HIS A 18 7.03 2.64 9.29
CA HIS A 18 8.11 2.53 8.31
C HIS A 18 8.65 3.91 7.90
N LEU A 19 7.76 4.87 7.65
CA LEU A 19 8.15 6.25 7.34
C LEU A 19 8.93 6.90 8.49
N ASN A 20 8.57 6.65 9.74
CA ASN A 20 9.28 7.22 10.89
C ASN A 20 10.52 6.43 11.34
N SER A 21 10.86 5.33 10.66
CA SER A 21 12.09 4.58 10.93
C SER A 21 13.33 5.46 10.72
N PRO A 22 14.42 5.30 11.51
CA PRO A 22 15.68 6.00 11.27
C PRO A 22 16.45 5.53 10.03
N SER A 23 15.93 4.54 9.29
CA SER A 23 16.54 4.07 8.04
C SER A 23 16.69 5.20 7.02
N MET A 24 17.86 5.29 6.39
CA MET A 24 18.13 6.28 5.33
C MET A 24 17.11 6.17 4.20
N LEU A 25 16.77 4.94 3.78
CA LEU A 25 15.80 4.65 2.72
C LEU A 25 14.59 3.91 3.29
N CYS A 26 13.39 4.36 2.92
CA CYS A 26 12.13 3.68 3.17
C CYS A 26 11.50 3.34 1.82
N MET A 27 11.37 2.05 1.52
CA MET A 27 10.72 1.54 0.31
C MET A 27 9.41 0.87 0.70
N LEU A 28 8.31 1.34 0.11
CA LEU A 28 6.98 0.76 0.31
C LEU A 28 6.45 0.29 -1.02
N SER A 29 5.79 -0.88 -1.03
CA SER A 29 5.14 -1.37 -2.22
C SER A 29 3.91 -0.53 -2.54
N LEU A 30 3.44 -0.61 -3.79
CA LEU A 30 2.20 0.05 -4.15
C LEU A 30 1.00 -0.52 -3.35
N GLN A 31 0.98 -1.83 -3.11
CA GLN A 31 -0.04 -2.50 -2.31
C GLN A 31 -0.10 -1.93 -0.89
N ASP A 32 1.07 -1.69 -0.25
CA ASP A 32 1.12 -1.09 1.09
C ASP A 32 0.49 0.29 1.08
N TRP A 33 0.77 1.10 0.06
CA TRP A 33 0.15 2.41 -0.09
C TRP A 33 -1.36 2.32 -0.31
N LEU A 34 -1.84 1.47 -1.22
CA LEU A 34 -3.28 1.32 -1.47
C LEU A 34 -4.03 0.76 -0.25
N SER A 35 -3.36 0.00 0.61
CA SER A 35 -3.98 -0.66 1.77
C SER A 35 -4.48 0.30 2.86
N ILE A 36 -3.96 1.53 2.91
CA ILE A 36 -4.28 2.54 3.94
C ILE A 36 -5.62 3.27 3.68
N ASP A 37 -6.23 3.03 2.52
CA ASP A 37 -7.47 3.68 2.10
C ASP A 37 -8.43 2.63 1.53
N GLU A 38 -9.44 2.29 2.34
CA GLU A 38 -10.41 1.24 2.02
C GLU A 38 -11.28 1.58 0.80
N THR A 39 -11.35 2.85 0.39
CA THR A 39 -12.13 3.28 -0.78
C THR A 39 -11.48 2.92 -2.10
N ILE A 40 -10.15 2.79 -2.11
CA ILE A 40 -9.37 2.46 -3.30
C ILE A 40 -8.67 1.10 -3.22
N ARG A 41 -8.53 0.52 -2.01
CA ARG A 41 -7.95 -0.80 -1.78
C ARG A 41 -8.68 -1.89 -2.59
N LEU A 42 -7.94 -2.83 -3.16
CA LEU A 42 -8.55 -3.99 -3.80
C LEU A 42 -9.21 -4.88 -2.73
N ALA A 43 -10.46 -5.27 -2.96
CA ALA A 43 -11.22 -6.07 -2.00
C ALA A 43 -10.64 -7.47 -1.77
N ASP A 44 -10.00 -8.05 -2.80
CA ASP A 44 -9.30 -9.33 -2.72
C ASP A 44 -7.78 -9.10 -2.51
N PRO A 45 -7.26 -9.25 -1.28
CA PRO A 45 -5.83 -9.06 -1.01
C PRO A 45 -4.96 -10.15 -1.65
N ASP A 46 -5.49 -11.34 -1.92
CA ASP A 46 -4.73 -12.41 -2.57
C ASP A 46 -4.50 -12.11 -4.07
N ALA A 47 -5.40 -11.34 -4.69
CA ALA A 47 -5.23 -10.87 -6.07
C ALA A 47 -4.07 -9.86 -6.22
N GLU A 48 -3.65 -9.19 -5.14
CA GLU A 48 -2.53 -8.25 -5.17
C GLU A 48 -1.16 -8.93 -5.04
N ARG A 49 -1.13 -10.23 -4.71
CA ARG A 49 0.13 -10.99 -4.57
C ARG A 49 0.80 -11.18 -5.92
N ILE A 50 1.97 -10.55 -6.05
CA ILE A 50 2.82 -10.65 -7.25
C ILE A 50 3.46 -12.04 -7.38
N ASN A 51 3.74 -12.69 -6.25
CA ASN A 51 4.44 -13.98 -6.20
C ASN A 51 3.91 -14.91 -5.12
N ILE A 52 4.01 -16.21 -5.39
CA ILE A 52 3.89 -17.28 -4.39
C ILE A 52 5.15 -18.14 -4.50
N PRO A 53 6.18 -17.93 -3.65
CA PRO A 53 7.46 -18.62 -3.76
C PRO A 53 7.37 -20.16 -3.74
N ALA A 54 6.39 -20.71 -3.00
CA ALA A 54 6.15 -22.14 -2.92
C ALA A 54 5.57 -22.76 -4.20
N ASN A 55 5.08 -21.93 -5.13
CA ASN A 55 4.56 -22.38 -6.41
C ASN A 55 5.57 -22.03 -7.52
N PRO A 56 6.42 -22.97 -7.96
CA PRO A 56 7.42 -22.71 -8.98
C PRO A 56 6.82 -22.40 -10.37
N ARG A 57 5.53 -22.70 -10.57
CA ARG A 57 4.77 -22.36 -11.78
C ARG A 57 3.89 -21.13 -11.59
N HIS A 58 4.09 -20.37 -10.51
CA HIS A 58 3.35 -19.14 -10.28
C HIS A 58 3.62 -18.17 -11.43
N TYR A 59 2.54 -17.64 -11.99
CA TYR A 59 2.62 -16.75 -13.13
C TYR A 59 2.57 -15.30 -12.67
N TRP A 60 3.64 -14.56 -12.97
CA TRP A 60 3.90 -13.17 -12.56
C TRP A 60 3.03 -12.16 -13.32
N ARG A 61 1.73 -12.22 -13.11
CA ARG A 61 0.74 -11.47 -13.90
C ARG A 61 -0.06 -10.44 -13.10
N TYR A 62 0.46 -10.00 -11.95
CA TYR A 62 -0.17 -8.92 -11.22
C TYR A 62 -0.33 -7.67 -12.12
N ARG A 63 -1.50 -7.07 -12.01
CA ARG A 63 -1.89 -5.81 -12.63
C ARG A 63 -2.68 -5.04 -11.59
N MET A 64 -2.42 -3.73 -11.49
CA MET A 64 -3.27 -2.85 -10.69
C MET A 64 -4.73 -2.98 -11.15
N HIS A 65 -5.65 -2.98 -10.20
CA HIS A 65 -7.09 -2.97 -10.49
C HIS A 65 -7.59 -1.61 -10.98
N MET A 66 -6.76 -0.58 -10.90
CA MET A 66 -7.03 0.76 -11.42
C MET A 66 -5.93 1.25 -12.34
N THR A 67 -6.30 2.17 -13.22
CA THR A 67 -5.36 2.85 -14.12
C THR A 67 -4.58 3.94 -13.38
N ILE A 68 -3.43 4.33 -13.94
CA ILE A 68 -2.64 5.46 -13.42
C ILE A 68 -3.48 6.76 -13.45
N SER A 69 -4.28 6.98 -14.49
CA SER A 69 -5.14 8.16 -14.59
C SER A 69 -6.20 8.22 -13.48
N GLN A 70 -6.79 7.08 -13.12
CA GLN A 70 -7.71 7.00 -11.97
C GLN A 70 -6.97 7.29 -10.66
N LEU A 71 -5.79 6.70 -10.45
CA LEU A 71 -4.97 6.95 -9.25
C LEU A 71 -4.59 8.43 -9.11
N MET A 72 -4.21 9.09 -10.21
CA MET A 72 -3.92 10.53 -10.23
C MET A 72 -5.15 11.38 -9.87
N ALA A 73 -6.36 10.89 -10.16
CA ALA A 73 -7.61 11.56 -9.84
C ALA A 73 -8.05 11.38 -8.37
N CYS A 74 -7.49 10.41 -7.63
CA CYS A 74 -7.78 10.14 -6.22
C CYS A 74 -7.16 11.21 -5.29
N LYS A 75 -7.73 12.42 -5.28
CA LYS A 75 -7.18 13.58 -4.55
C LYS A 75 -7.00 13.32 -3.06
N GLU A 76 -8.01 12.78 -2.38
CA GLU A 76 -7.97 12.54 -0.94
C GLU A 76 -6.84 11.59 -0.54
N PHE A 77 -6.70 10.49 -1.28
CA PHE A 77 -5.61 9.55 -1.13
C PHE A 77 -4.24 10.18 -1.37
N ASN A 78 -4.08 10.92 -2.47
CA ASN A 78 -2.82 11.56 -2.84
C ASN A 78 -2.40 12.63 -1.82
N GLU A 79 -3.36 13.39 -1.29
CA GLU A 79 -3.13 14.36 -0.22
C GLU A 79 -2.76 13.68 1.10
N LYS A 80 -3.43 12.58 1.47
CA LYS A 80 -3.09 11.78 2.64
C LYS A 80 -1.65 11.26 2.55
N MET A 81 -1.30 10.61 1.44
CA MET A 81 0.06 10.12 1.17
C MET A 81 1.10 11.24 1.29
N THR A 82 0.84 12.40 0.66
CA THR A 82 1.75 13.56 0.72
C THR A 82 1.94 14.08 2.15
N LYS A 83 0.86 14.14 2.94
CA LYS A 83 0.92 14.54 4.36
C LYS A 83 1.76 13.56 5.18
N LEU A 84 1.56 12.25 5.02
CA LEU A 84 2.34 11.24 5.73
C LEU A 84 3.85 11.36 5.44
N ILE A 85 4.21 11.47 4.16
CA ILE A 85 5.62 11.63 3.74
C ILE A 85 6.22 12.92 4.31
N THR A 86 5.50 14.04 4.21
CA THR A 86 5.97 15.35 4.70
C THR A 86 6.16 15.32 6.22
N ASN A 87 5.19 14.77 6.96
CA ASN A 87 5.26 14.68 8.42
C ASN A 87 6.40 13.79 8.93
N SER A 88 6.80 12.79 8.14
CA SER A 88 7.98 11.95 8.44
C SER A 88 9.33 12.59 8.10
N GLY A 89 9.35 13.80 7.53
CA GLY A 89 10.58 14.48 7.12
C GLY A 89 11.30 13.84 5.92
N ARG A 90 10.55 13.15 5.05
CA ARG A 90 11.08 12.42 3.88
C ARG A 90 10.73 13.07 2.53
N LYS A 91 10.55 14.40 2.51
CA LYS A 91 10.24 15.18 1.30
C LYS A 91 11.48 15.85 0.72
#